data_AF-A0A1B4Y520-F1
#
_entry.id   AF-A0A1B4Y520-F1
#
_cell.length_a   1.000
_cell.length_b   1.000
_cell.length_c   1.000
_cell.angle_alpha   90.00
_cell.angle_beta   90.00
_cell.angle_gamma   90.00
#
_symmetry.space_group_name_H-M   'P 1'
#
loop_
_entity.id
_entity.type
_entity.pdbx_description
1 polymer ?
#
loop_
_entity_poly.entity_id
_entity_poly.type
_entity_poly.pdbx_seq_one_letter_code
_entity_poly.pdbx_strand_id
1 'polypeptide(L)'
;MSFSDGLGVLKLECPQGHPVGRILKEAAHQSVQFDPGAQVGPRRFWPDEDGQGQFKAHCRYCDKPVGDSIATLQNKYNELLADPAQMYATATVPYL
;
A
#
# COMPACT_ATOMS: atom_id res chain seq x y z
N MET A 1 -11.30 20.65 -15.83
CA MET A 1 -10.21 19.68 -16.01
C MET A 1 -10.10 18.89 -14.72
N SER A 2 -10.40 17.59 -14.75
CA SER A 2 -10.50 16.74 -13.56
C SER A 2 -9.12 16.36 -13.05
N PHE A 3 -8.84 16.70 -11.80
CA PHE A 3 -7.60 16.46 -11.06
C PHE A 3 -7.46 14.98 -10.64
N SER A 4 -7.43 14.07 -11.62
CA SER A 4 -7.19 12.64 -11.37
C SER A 4 -5.69 12.30 -11.27
N ASP A 5 -4.83 13.31 -11.41
CA ASP A 5 -3.36 13.19 -11.34
C ASP A 5 -2.96 12.78 -9.91
N GLY A 6 -2.64 11.50 -9.70
CA GLY A 6 -2.16 11.01 -8.41
C GLY A 6 -3.12 10.09 -7.63
N LEU A 7 -4.25 9.67 -8.19
CA LEU A 7 -5.14 8.70 -7.55
C LEU A 7 -4.78 7.27 -7.99
N GLY A 8 -4.06 6.55 -7.14
CA GLY A 8 -3.70 5.14 -7.37
C GLY A 8 -4.07 4.27 -6.17
N VAL A 9 -4.49 3.04 -6.44
CA VAL A 9 -4.70 2.02 -5.40
C VAL A 9 -3.68 0.90 -5.57
N LEU A 10 -2.74 0.82 -4.65
CA LEU A 10 -1.77 -0.26 -4.56
C LEU A 10 -2.23 -1.30 -3.55
N LYS A 11 -2.79 -2.41 -4.04
CA LYS A 11 -3.13 -3.55 -3.21
C LYS A 11 -1.86 -4.23 -2.72
N LEU A 12 -1.86 -4.69 -1.49
CA LEU A 12 -0.77 -5.43 -0.90
C LEU A 12 -1.22 -6.87 -0.66
N GLU A 13 -0.41 -7.81 -1.11
CA GLU A 13 -0.66 -9.24 -0.92
C GLU A 13 0.58 -9.96 -0.37
N CYS A 14 0.39 -11.07 0.34
CA CYS A 14 1.51 -11.93 0.73
C CYS A 14 1.97 -12.79 -0.47
N PRO A 15 3.12 -13.47 -0.43
CA PRO A 15 3.59 -14.33 -1.53
C PRO A 15 2.74 -15.57 -1.80
N GLN A 16 1.63 -15.75 -1.06
CA GLN A 16 0.61 -16.76 -1.34
C GLN A 16 -0.64 -16.17 -2.01
N GLY A 17 -0.64 -14.88 -2.34
CA GLY A 17 -1.77 -14.18 -2.95
C GLY A 17 -2.86 -13.76 -1.97
N HIS A 18 -2.61 -13.78 -0.66
CA HIS A 18 -3.59 -13.32 0.32
C HIS A 18 -3.56 -11.79 0.47
N PRO A 19 -4.73 -11.12 0.52
CA PRO A 19 -4.78 -9.68 0.72
C PRO A 19 -4.35 -9.33 2.15
N VAL A 20 -3.25 -8.57 2.27
CA VAL A 20 -2.73 -8.10 3.56
C VAL A 20 -3.07 -6.65 3.84
N GLY A 21 -3.50 -5.91 2.81
CA GLY A 21 -3.99 -4.55 2.92
C GLY A 21 -4.00 -3.85 1.57
N ARG A 22 -4.25 -2.55 1.57
CA ARG A 22 -4.18 -1.71 0.38
C ARG A 22 -3.76 -0.30 0.75
N ILE A 23 -2.96 0.27 -0.12
CA ILE A 23 -2.48 1.63 -0.07
C ILE A 23 -3.29 2.41 -1.09
N LEU A 24 -3.91 3.51 -0.68
CA LEU A 24 -4.73 4.36 -1.53
C LEU A 24 -4.41 5.82 -1.27
N LYS A 25 -4.46 6.65 -2.30
CA LYS A 25 -4.34 8.10 -2.18
C LYS A 25 -5.65 8.72 -2.64
N GLU A 26 -6.33 9.43 -1.74
CA GLU A 26 -7.67 9.99 -2.00
C GLU A 26 -7.61 11.37 -2.68
N ALA A 27 -6.47 12.09 -2.60
CA ALA A 27 -6.24 13.29 -3.41
C ALA A 27 -4.74 13.52 -3.67
N ALA A 28 -4.40 14.17 -4.79
CA ALA A 28 -3.03 14.50 -5.19
C ALA A 28 -2.21 15.21 -4.08
N HIS A 29 -2.89 16.07 -3.30
CA HIS A 29 -2.32 16.85 -2.20
C HIS A 29 -2.43 16.17 -0.83
N GLN A 30 -3.11 15.03 -0.74
CA GLN A 30 -3.29 14.31 0.52
C GLN A 30 -2.21 13.22 0.65
N SER A 31 -1.83 12.98 1.90
CA SER A 31 -0.97 11.87 2.26
C SER A 31 -1.61 10.54 1.86
N VAL A 32 -0.77 9.59 1.48
CA VAL A 32 -1.21 8.25 1.15
C VAL A 32 -1.81 7.60 2.41
N GLN A 33 -2.86 6.80 2.27
CA GLN A 33 -3.49 6.08 3.36
C GLN A 33 -3.30 4.59 3.18
N PHE A 34 -2.94 3.93 4.27
CA PHE A 34 -2.91 2.49 4.34
C PHE A 34 -4.17 1.98 5.04
N ASP A 35 -4.95 1.20 4.31
CA ASP A 35 -6.09 0.45 4.79
C ASP A 35 -5.63 -1.02 4.97
N PRO A 36 -5.35 -1.47 6.19
CA PRO A 36 -5.05 -2.89 6.46
C PRO A 36 -6.28 -3.81 6.25
N GLY A 37 -7.40 -3.26 5.77
CA GLY A 37 -8.67 -3.93 5.64
C GLY A 37 -9.53 -3.75 6.89
N ALA A 38 -10.84 -3.69 6.69
CA ALA A 38 -11.86 -3.38 7.69
C ALA A 38 -11.87 -4.27 8.95
N GLN A 39 -11.07 -5.34 8.99
CA GLN A 39 -10.98 -6.29 10.10
C GLN A 39 -9.73 -6.10 10.99
N VAL A 40 -8.78 -5.23 10.61
CA VAL A 40 -7.48 -5.09 11.31
C VAL A 40 -7.34 -3.73 12.01
N GLY A 41 -8.11 -2.71 11.62
CA GLY A 41 -8.14 -1.41 12.29
C GLY A 41 -8.54 -0.26 11.37
N PRO A 42 -8.63 0.98 11.91
CA PRO A 42 -8.90 2.15 11.11
C PRO A 42 -7.81 2.39 10.07
N ARG A 43 -8.19 3.05 8.97
CA ARG A 43 -7.25 3.58 7.97
C ARG A 43 -6.24 4.47 8.67
N ARG A 44 -4.96 4.21 8.43
CA ARG A 44 -3.87 4.97 9.02
C ARG A 44 -3.12 5.72 7.92
N PHE A 45 -2.54 6.85 8.31
CA PHE A 45 -1.69 7.61 7.42
C PHE A 45 -0.43 6.81 7.09
N TRP A 46 -0.05 6.81 5.83
CA TRP A 46 1.14 6.14 5.33
C TRP A 46 1.97 7.10 4.48
N PRO A 47 3.30 7.10 4.60
CA PRO A 47 4.10 6.40 5.61
C PRO A 47 3.93 7.03 7.00
N ASP A 48 3.84 6.21 8.04
CA ASP A 48 3.96 6.67 9.43
C ASP A 48 5.41 7.15 9.64
N GLU A 49 5.61 8.38 10.11
CA GLU A 49 6.96 8.95 10.34
C GLU A 49 7.75 8.17 11.42
N ASP A 50 7.04 7.47 12.31
CA ASP A 50 7.61 6.56 13.31
C ASP A 50 8.14 5.23 12.72
N GLY A 51 7.73 4.88 11.50
CA GLY A 51 7.91 3.56 10.92
C GLY A 51 9.24 3.33 10.19
N GLN A 52 10.39 3.80 10.71
CA GLN A 52 11.78 3.50 10.30
C GLN A 52 12.05 3.00 8.86
N GLY A 53 11.36 3.51 7.84
CA GLY A 53 11.46 3.05 6.44
C GLY A 53 10.96 1.63 6.15
N GLN A 54 10.33 0.91 7.08
CA GLN A 54 9.84 -0.47 6.86
C GLN A 54 8.33 -0.58 7.08
N PHE A 55 7.65 -1.07 6.05
CA PHE A 55 6.26 -1.44 6.11
C PHE A 55 6.15 -2.84 6.72
N LYS A 56 5.36 -2.97 7.78
CA LYS A 56 5.07 -4.26 8.43
C LYS A 56 3.57 -4.44 8.50
N ALA A 57 3.09 -5.56 7.99
CA ALA A 57 1.72 -6.01 8.09
C ALA A 57 1.66 -7.46 8.58
N HIS A 58 0.48 -7.91 8.96
CA HIS A 58 0.29 -9.29 9.39
C HIS A 58 -0.68 -9.98 8.44
N CYS A 59 -0.22 -11.03 7.76
CA CYS A 59 -1.07 -11.84 6.92
C CYS A 59 -1.87 -12.79 7.81
N ARG A 60 -3.16 -12.51 8.01
CA ARG A 60 -4.04 -13.35 8.85
C ARG A 60 -4.35 -14.72 8.25
N TYR A 61 -4.27 -14.86 6.93
CA TYR A 61 -4.46 -16.14 6.24
C TYR A 61 -3.27 -17.09 6.44
N CYS A 62 -2.05 -16.54 6.45
CA CYS A 62 -0.84 -17.31 6.72
C CYS A 62 -0.46 -17.34 8.20
N ASP A 63 -1.14 -16.51 9.01
CA ASP A 63 -0.78 -16.16 10.39
C ASP A 63 0.72 -15.81 10.53
N LYS A 64 1.20 -14.98 9.59
CA LYS A 64 2.62 -14.63 9.48
C LYS A 64 2.82 -13.14 9.29
N PRO A 65 3.86 -12.56 9.92
CA PRO A 65 4.27 -11.19 9.64
C PRO A 65 4.81 -11.11 8.21
N VAL A 66 4.34 -10.11 7.47
CA VAL A 66 4.84 -9.72 6.15
C VAL A 66 5.35 -8.30 6.22
N GLY A 67 6.32 -7.97 5.41
CA GLY A 67 6.84 -6.62 5.39
C GLY A 67 7.77 -6.38 4.24
N ASP A 68 7.82 -5.11 3.84
CA ASP A 68 8.66 -4.65 2.75
C ASP A 68 9.18 -3.25 3.07
N SER A 69 10.11 -2.75 2.28
CA SER A 69 10.63 -1.40 2.46
C SER A 69 9.59 -0.39 2.00
N ILE A 70 9.32 0.64 2.82
CA ILE A 70 8.44 1.75 2.44
C ILE A 70 8.92 2.37 1.12
N ALA A 71 10.24 2.48 0.94
CA ALA A 71 10.85 2.95 -0.30
C ALA A 71 10.46 2.08 -1.52
N THR A 72 10.46 0.76 -1.40
CA THR A 72 10.05 -0.15 -2.49
C THR A 72 8.58 0.03 -2.84
N LEU A 73 7.71 0.08 -1.82
CA LEU A 73 6.27 0.29 -2.01
C LEU A 73 5.99 1.67 -2.61
N GLN A 74 6.72 2.70 -2.19
CA GLN A 74 6.62 4.05 -2.72
C GLN A 74 7.12 4.11 -4.17
N ASN A 75 8.18 3.37 -4.51
CA ASN A 75 8.66 3.27 -5.89
C ASN A 75 7.60 2.63 -6.79
N LYS A 76 7.06 1.47 -6.40
CA LYS A 76 5.95 0.82 -7.11
C LYS A 76 4.72 1.71 -7.24
N TYR A 77 4.44 2.51 -6.21
CA TYR A 77 3.35 3.47 -6.25
C TYR A 77 3.62 4.60 -7.23
N ASN A 78 4.83 5.15 -7.26
CA ASN A 78 5.22 6.16 -8.25
C ASN A 78 5.21 5.61 -9.67
N GLU A 79 5.63 4.35 -9.88
CA GLU A 79 5.50 3.67 -11.17
C GLU A 79 4.02 3.55 -11.59
N LEU A 80 3.12 3.22 -10.66
CA LEU A 80 1.67 3.22 -10.91
C LEU A 80 1.16 4.61 -11.28
N LEU A 81 1.58 5.66 -10.55
CA LEU A 81 1.17 7.02 -10.85
C LEU A 81 1.73 7.55 -12.17
N ALA A 82 2.91 7.08 -12.56
CA ALA A 82 3.53 7.40 -13.84
C ALA A 82 2.84 6.69 -15.02
N ASP A 83 2.08 5.63 -14.75
CA ASP A 83 1.31 4.91 -15.77
C ASP A 83 -0.17 5.36 -15.78
N PRO A 84 -0.57 6.25 -16.72
CA PRO A 84 -1.94 6.76 -16.76
C PRO A 84 -2.98 5.70 -17.18
N ALA A 85 -2.55 4.54 -17.70
CA ALA A 85 -3.44 3.44 -18.04
C ALA A 85 -3.75 2.56 -16.82
N GLN A 86 -2.91 2.61 -15.78
CA GLN A 86 -2.98 1.73 -14.64
C GLN A 86 -3.29 2.52 -13.35
N MET A 87 -4.55 2.48 -12.91
CA MET A 87 -4.98 3.11 -11.63
C MET A 87 -4.90 2.15 -10.43
N TYR A 88 -4.68 0.87 -10.70
CA TYR A 88 -4.61 -0.20 -9.71
C TYR A 88 -3.35 -1.02 -9.93
N ALA A 89 -2.50 -1.14 -8.91
CA ALA A 89 -1.41 -2.11 -8.89
C ALA A 89 -1.58 -3.06 -7.71
N THR A 90 -0.88 -4.18 -7.80
CA THR A 90 -0.72 -5.08 -6.68
C THR A 90 0.76 -5.29 -6.41
N ALA A 91 1.16 -5.12 -5.16
CA ALA A 91 2.50 -5.41 -4.70
C ALA A 91 2.47 -6.62 -3.76
N THR A 92 3.22 -7.64 -4.14
CA THR A 92 3.55 -8.76 -3.26
C THR A 92 4.56 -8.31 -2.23
N VAL A 93 4.22 -8.52 -0.96
CA VAL A 93 5.00 -8.18 0.23
C VAL A 93 5.56 -9.50 0.79
N PRO A 94 6.89 -9.68 0.86
CA PRO A 94 7.50 -10.91 1.36
C PRO A 94 7.25 -11.09 2.86
N TYR A 95 7.47 -12.31 3.34
CA TYR A 95 7.47 -12.60 4.77
C TYR A 95 8.69 -11.94 5.45
N LEU A 96 8.50 -11.46 6.69
CA LEU A 96 9.59 -10.98 7.55
C LEU A 96 10.36 -12.13 8.20
#